data_AF-A0A7Y2I9P6-F1
#
_entry.id   AF-A0A7Y2I9P6-F1
#
_cell.length_a   1.000
_cell.length_b   1.000
_cell.length_c   1.000
_cell.angle_alpha   90.00
_cell.angle_beta   90.00
_cell.angle_gamma   90.00
#
_symmetry.space_group_name_H-M   'P 1'
#
loop_
_entity.id
_entity.type
_entity.pdbx_description
1 polymer ?
#
loop_
_entity_poly.entity_id
_entity_poly.type
_entity_poly.pdbx_seq_one_letter_code
_entity_poly.pdbx_strand_id
1 'polypeptide(L)' 'MSLRDKVEALLPNWERWYPSLFDAASDLGIIKAEVCDPGSLLLTSRHRKVRQRAEDAHREKWGGKAQD' A
#
# COMPACT_ATOMS: atom_id res chain seq x y z
N MET A 1 17.37 -1.73 -21.88
CA MET A 1 16.35 -2.71 -21.46
C MET A 1 15.28 -2.00 -20.68
N SER A 2 14.12 -1.80 -21.31
CA SER A 2 12.91 -1.27 -20.71
C SER A 2 12.13 -2.35 -19.94
N LEU A 3 11.13 -1.95 -19.15
CA LEU A 3 10.20 -2.91 -18.52
C LEU A 3 9.45 -3.72 -19.57
N ARG A 4 9.03 -3.08 -20.66
CA ARG A 4 8.36 -3.73 -21.80
C ARG A 4 9.26 -4.80 -22.40
N ASP A 5 10.55 -4.54 -22.59
CA ASP A 5 11.49 -5.53 -23.16
C ASP A 5 11.58 -6.78 -22.29
N LYS A 6 11.57 -6.61 -20.95
CA LYS A 6 11.62 -7.74 -20.00
C LYS A 6 10.33 -8.56 -20.01
N VAL A 7 9.18 -7.89 -20.07
CA VAL A 7 7.87 -8.56 -20.17
C VAL A 7 7.78 -9.32 -21.49
N GLU A 8 8.14 -8.69 -22.61
CA GLU A 8 8.07 -9.31 -23.94
C GLU A 8 8.98 -10.54 -24.07
N ALA A 9 10.15 -10.51 -23.43
CA ALA A 9 11.07 -11.65 -23.41
C ALA A 9 10.53 -12.85 -22.62
N LEU A 10 9.70 -12.62 -21.59
CA LEU A 10 9.10 -13.67 -20.76
C LEU A 10 7.74 -14.15 -21.30
N LEU A 11 6.91 -13.23 -21.76
CA LEU A 11 5.58 -13.47 -22.30
C LEU A 11 5.38 -12.68 -23.60
N PRO A 12 5.74 -13.27 -24.76
CA PRO A 12 5.51 -12.64 -26.05
C PRO A 12 4.01 -12.42 -26.30
N ASN A 13 3.64 -11.28 -26.88
CA ASN A 13 2.25 -10.89 -27.10
C ASN A 13 1.39 -10.84 -25.82
N TRP A 14 1.98 -10.41 -24.70
CA TRP A 14 1.29 -10.28 -23.40
C TRP A 14 0.03 -9.38 -23.48
N GLU A 15 -0.02 -8.43 -24.41
CA GLU A 15 -1.15 -7.50 -24.64
C GLU A 15 -2.48 -8.23 -24.93
N ARG A 16 -2.43 -9.50 -25.35
CA ARG A 16 -3.64 -10.32 -25.56
C ARG A 16 -4.24 -10.85 -24.26
N TRP A 17 -3.46 -10.90 -23.19
CA TRP A 17 -3.82 -11.53 -21.91
C TRP A 17 -3.99 -10.52 -20.79
N TYR A 18 -3.29 -9.39 -20.84
CA TYR A 18 -3.32 -8.37 -19.80
C TYR A 18 -3.77 -7.01 -20.33
N PRO A 19 -4.60 -6.28 -19.57
CA PRO A 19 -5.09 -4.96 -19.97
C PRO A 19 -4.01 -3.88 -19.86
N SER A 20 -2.95 -4.08 -19.07
CA SER A 20 -1.83 -3.16 -18.97
C SER A 20 -0.48 -3.88 -18.82
N LEU A 21 0.60 -3.18 -19.20
CA LEU A 21 1.97 -3.65 -19.02
C LEU A 21 2.31 -3.89 -17.54
N PHE A 22 1.73 -3.10 -16.65
CA PHE A 22 1.98 -3.18 -15.23
C PHE A 22 1.33 -4.41 -14.60
N ASP A 23 0.15 -4.80 -15.06
CA ASP A 23 -0.51 -6.03 -14.62
C ASP A 23 0.33 -7.25 -15.01
N ALA A 24 0.75 -7.32 -16.27
CA ALA A 24 1.64 -8.38 -16.75
C ALA A 24 2.97 -8.40 -15.97
N ALA A 25 3.57 -7.24 -15.74
CA ALA A 25 4.84 -7.13 -15.01
C ALA A 25 4.70 -7.50 -13.52
N SER A 26 3.54 -7.23 -12.90
CA SER A 26 3.23 -7.59 -11.51
C SER A 26 3.07 -9.10 -11.37
N ASP A 27 2.27 -9.72 -12.25
CA ASP A 27 2.01 -11.16 -12.22
C ASP A 27 3.25 -11.99 -12.58
N LEU A 28 4.09 -11.49 -13.50
CA LEU A 28 5.40 -12.07 -13.81
C LEU A 28 6.44 -11.82 -12.70
N GLY A 29 6.12 -11.05 -11.66
CA GLY A 29 7.02 -10.73 -10.55
C GLY A 29 8.22 -9.85 -10.93
N ILE A 30 8.16 -9.19 -12.09
CA ILE A 30 9.22 -8.28 -12.57
C ILE A 30 9.20 -6.99 -11.75
N ILE A 31 8.02 -6.51 -11.40
CA ILE A 31 7.84 -5.42 -10.44
C ILE A 31 7.26 -5.98 -9.14
N LYS A 32 7.91 -5.65 -8.02
CA LYS A 32 7.45 -5.99 -6.67
C LYS A 32 6.67 -4.84 -6.01
N ALA A 33 6.21 -3.88 -6.82
CA ALA A 33 5.56 -2.69 -6.29
C ALA A 33 4.12 -3.05 -5.91
N GLU A 34 3.85 -3.17 -4.61
CA GLU A 34 2.48 -3.20 -4.11
C GLU A 34 1.84 -1.83 -4.39
N VAL A 35 0.75 -1.83 -5.18
CA VAL A 35 -0.09 -0.65 -5.33
C VAL A 35 -0.77 -0.41 -3.99
N CYS A 36 -0.24 0.52 -3.21
CA CYS A 36 -0.83 0.89 -1.95
C CYS A 36 -2.20 1.54 -2.17
N ASP A 37 -3.18 1.19 -1.33
CA ASP A 37 -4.51 1.80 -1.36
C ASP A 37 -4.36 3.34 -1.29
N PRO A 38 -5.09 4.14 -2.09
CA PRO A 38 -4.96 5.60 -2.09
C PRO A 38 -5.13 6.22 -0.69
N GLY A 39 -5.97 5.61 0.17
CA GLY A 39 -6.19 6.02 1.55
C GLY A 39 -4.97 5.79 2.45
N SER A 40 -4.03 4.93 2.07
CA SER A 40 -2.77 4.69 2.79
C SER A 40 -1.74 5.82 2.60
N LEU A 41 -1.82 6.55 1.47
CA LEU A 41 -0.99 7.73 1.21
C LEU A 41 -1.45 8.95 2.01
N LEU A 42 -2.70 8.95 2.50
CA LEU A 42 -3.20 10.01 3.35
C LEU A 42 -2.44 10.03 4.67
N LEU A 43 -1.78 11.15 4.94
CA LEU A 43 -0.99 11.38 6.15
C LEU A 43 -1.83 11.17 7.43
N THR A 44 -3.13 11.47 7.36
CA THR A 44 -4.11 11.25 8.42
C THR A 44 -4.33 9.77 8.72
N SER A 45 -4.44 8.93 7.70
CA SER A 45 -4.54 7.47 7.84
C SER A 45 -3.24 6.87 8.37
N ARG A 46 -2.09 7.32 7.84
CA ARG A 46 -0.76 6.86 8.27
C ARG A 46 -0.50 7.12 9.75
N HIS A 47 -0.94 8.26 10.28
CA HIS A 47 -0.76 8.62 11.68
C HIS A 47 -1.91 8.24 12.60
N ARG A 48 -2.98 7.62 12.09
CA ARG A 48 -4.15 7.23 12.91
C ARG A 48 -3.73 6.40 14.14
N LYS A 49 -2.83 5.42 13.97
CA LYS A 49 -2.32 4.59 15.07
C LYS A 49 -1.52 5.40 16.11
N VAL A 50 -0.74 6.39 15.67
CA VAL A 50 0.06 7.24 16.56
C VAL A 50 -0.86 8.18 17.35
N ARG A 51 -1.86 8.78 16.68
CA ARG A 51 -2.87 9.62 17.33
C ARG A 51 -3.68 8.83 18.36
N GLN A 52 -4.15 7.63 18.01
CA GLN A 52 -4.87 6.75 18.93
C GLN A 52 -4.03 6.47 20.18
N ARG A 53 -2.76 6.09 20.01
CA ARG A 53 -1.84 5.85 21.15
C ARG A 53 -1.61 7.09 22.00
N ALA A 54 -1.54 8.27 21.39
CA ALA A 54 -1.39 9.53 22.11
C ALA A 54 -2.66 9.87 22.92
N GLU A 55 -3.84 9.64 22.35
CA GLU A 55 -5.13 9.83 23.03
C GLU A 55 -5.32 8.83 24.17
N ASP A 56 -4.96 7.56 23.97
CA ASP A 56 -5.01 6.51 25.00
C ASP A 56 -4.05 6.85 26.16
N ALA A 57 -2.80 7.23 25.84
CA ALA A 57 -1.81 7.63 26.85
C ALA A 57 -2.21 8.93 27.58
N HIS A 58 -2.85 9.86 26.88
CA HIS A 58 -3.41 11.07 27.49
C HIS A 58 -4.53 10.71 28.47
N ARG A 59 -5.45 9.82 28.08
CA ARG A 59 -6.52 9.32 28.94
C ARG A 59 -5.96 8.56 30.15
N GLU A 60 -4.94 7.73 29.97
CA GLU A 60 -4.31 6.98 31.07
C GLU A 60 -3.62 7.88 32.09
N LYS A 61 -2.89 8.91 31.63
CA LYS A 61 -2.09 9.78 32.51
C LYS A 61 -2.88 10.91 33.15
N TRP A 62 -3.91 11.41 32.46
CA TRP A 62 -4.60 12.65 32.83
C TRP A 62 -6.11 12.54 32.84
N GLY A 63 -6.69 11.49 32.23
CA GLY A 63 -8.11 11.20 32.30
C GLY A 63 -8.42 10.45 33.58
N GLY A 64 -8.69 11.17 34.66
CA GLY A 64 -9.13 10.57 35.92
C GLY A 64 -10.23 9.54 35.70
N LYS A 65 -10.15 8.40 36.40
CA LYS A 65 -11.18 7.35 36.34
C LYS A 65 -12.54 8.01 36.63
N ALA A 66 -13.52 7.84 35.76
CA ALA A 66 -14.89 8.13 36.11
C ALA A 66 -15.21 7.27 37.35
N GLN A 67 -15.37 7.92 38.50
CA GLN A 67 -15.87 7.28 39.71
C GLN A 67 -17.28 6.80 39.41
N ASP A 68 -17.50 5.49 39.56
CA ASP A 68 -18.81 4.87 39.73
C ASP A 68 -19.38 5.28 41.10
#